data_AF-A0A377JSY8-F1
#
_entry.id   AF-A0A377JSY8-F1
#
_cell.length_a   1.000
_cell.length_b   1.000
_cell.length_c   1.000
_cell.angle_alpha   90.00
_cell.angle_beta   90.00
_cell.angle_gamma   90.00
#
_symmetry.space_group_name_H-M   'P 1'
#
loop_
_entity.id
_entity.type
_entity.pdbx_description
1 polymer ?
#
loop_
_entity_poly.entity_id
_entity_poly.type
_entity_poly.pdbx_seq_one_letter_code
_entity_poly.pdbx_strand_id
1 'polypeptide(L)'
;MCKHTIRVGEAKEIVAPFGQNVVCGTSELGEIFVENGVQYMRFDRICLKDNKELDSIHSGNTNAFKLPLPLPPFSFLREKIEN
;
A
#
# COMPACT_ATOMS: atom_id res chain seq x y z
N MET A 1 -1.88 -16.34 12.67
CA MET A 1 -2.33 -15.16 11.91
C MET A 1 -1.10 -14.31 11.63
N CYS A 2 -0.65 -14.20 10.37
CA CYS A 2 0.54 -13.44 10.01
C CYS A 2 0.29 -11.94 10.26
N LYS A 3 0.96 -11.39 11.27
CA LYS A 3 0.73 -10.02 11.77
C LYS A 3 1.08 -8.92 10.78
N HIS A 4 1.87 -9.22 9.74
CA HIS A 4 2.35 -8.25 8.77
C HIS A 4 2.03 -8.76 7.36
N THR A 5 0.79 -8.53 6.93
CA THR A 5 0.30 -8.95 5.62
C THR A 5 -0.45 -7.79 4.97
N ILE A 6 -0.14 -7.49 3.71
CA ILE A 6 -0.96 -6.60 2.89
C ILE A 6 -2.01 -7.46 2.18
N ARG A 7 -3.29 -7.10 2.32
CA ARG A 7 -4.40 -7.77 1.65
C ARG A 7 -5.15 -6.80 0.77
N VAL A 8 -5.74 -7.33 -0.30
CA VAL A 8 -6.72 -6.61 -1.11
C VAL A 8 -7.88 -6.14 -0.22
N GLY A 9 -8.31 -4.89 -0.42
CA GLY A 9 -9.38 -4.24 0.33
C GLY A 9 -8.95 -3.63 1.67
N GLU A 10 -7.76 -3.94 2.20
CA GLU A 10 -7.27 -3.31 3.42
C GLU A 10 -6.59 -1.97 3.11
N ALA A 11 -7.02 -0.91 3.80
CA ALA A 11 -6.34 0.37 3.76
C ALA A 11 -5.13 0.37 4.71
N LYS A 12 -3.98 0.82 4.21
CA LYS A 12 -2.75 1.02 4.98
C LYS A 12 -2.39 2.49 4.94
N GLU A 13 -1.94 3.02 6.06
CA GLU A 13 -1.51 4.41 6.11
C GLU A 13 -0.15 4.59 5.43
N ILE A 14 0.00 5.69 4.69
CA ILE A 14 1.22 6.06 4.00
C ILE A 14 1.99 7.03 4.88
N VAL A 15 3.23 6.66 5.23
CA VAL A 15 4.18 7.56 5.87
C VAL A 15 5.25 7.92 4.85
N ALA A 16 5.33 9.20 4.46
CA ALA A 16 6.32 9.72 3.53
C ALA A 16 7.29 10.69 4.24
N PRO A 17 8.51 10.89 3.68
CA PRO A 17 9.44 11.89 4.20
C PRO A 17 8.85 13.31 4.20
N PHE A 18 9.31 14.15 5.13
CA PHE A 18 8.84 15.54 5.25
C PHE A 18 9.02 16.33 3.95
N GLY A 19 8.00 17.09 3.58
CA GLY A 19 7.99 17.92 2.36
C GLY A 19 7.75 17.16 1.06
N GLN A 20 7.53 15.84 1.11
CA GLN A 20 7.11 15.07 -0.07
C GLN A 20 5.59 15.13 -0.25
N ASN A 21 5.16 15.20 -1.50
CA ASN A 21 3.74 15.12 -1.86
C ASN A 21 3.42 13.70 -2.33
N VAL A 22 2.40 13.10 -1.71
CA VAL A 22 1.79 11.87 -2.21
C VAL A 22 0.56 12.25 -3.02
N VAL A 23 0.50 11.76 -4.26
CA VAL A 23 -0.63 12.03 -5.15
C VAL A 23 -1.77 11.08 -4.80
N CYS A 24 -2.95 11.65 -4.57
CA CYS A 24 -4.18 10.89 -4.38
C CYS A 24 -4.87 10.63 -5.72
N GLY A 25 -5.57 9.51 -5.82
CA GLY A 25 -6.28 9.10 -7.02
C GLY A 25 -6.57 7.61 -7.03
N THR A 26 -7.17 7.15 -8.12
CA THR A 26 -7.55 5.75 -8.33
C THR A 26 -6.82 5.18 -9.54
N SER A 27 -6.62 3.88 -9.55
CA SER A 27 -6.01 3.10 -10.61
C SER A 27 -6.67 1.72 -10.68
N GLU A 28 -6.30 0.91 -11.68
CA GLU A 28 -6.77 -0.49 -11.78
C GLU A 28 -6.27 -1.41 -10.64
N LEU A 29 -5.21 -1.02 -9.94
CA LEU A 29 -4.62 -1.80 -8.84
C LEU A 29 -5.15 -1.37 -7.46
N GLY A 30 -5.86 -0.24 -7.38
CA GLY A 30 -6.33 0.35 -6.13
C GLY A 30 -6.26 1.87 -6.13
N GLU A 31 -6.25 2.44 -4.94
CA GLU A 31 -6.36 3.88 -4.75
C GLU A 31 -5.49 4.43 -3.61
N ILE A 32 -5.13 5.71 -3.71
CA ILE A 32 -4.60 6.52 -2.62
C ILE A 32 -5.61 7.62 -2.31
N PHE A 33 -6.02 7.73 -1.06
CA PHE A 33 -7.00 8.71 -0.59
C PHE A 33 -6.55 9.36 0.72
N VAL A 34 -7.18 10.48 1.08
CA VAL A 34 -6.98 11.13 2.38
C VAL A 34 -8.21 10.93 3.22
N GLU A 35 -8.02 10.44 4.44
CA GLU A 35 -9.07 10.33 5.44
C GLU A 35 -8.57 10.99 6.74
N ASN A 36 -9.34 11.93 7.29
CA ASN A 36 -8.97 12.68 8.51
C ASN A 36 -7.60 13.38 8.44
N GLY A 37 -7.20 13.86 7.26
CA GLY A 37 -5.89 14.49 7.03
C GLY A 37 -4.72 13.51 6.96
N VAL A 38 -4.99 12.21 7.01
CA VAL A 38 -4.01 11.13 6.90
C VAL A 38 -4.14 10.46 5.54
N GLN A 39 -3.02 10.17 4.89
CA GLN A 39 -2.99 9.52 3.59
C GLN A 39 -3.03 8.00 3.74
N TYR A 40 -3.93 7.36 3.00
CA TYR A 40 -4.10 5.92 2.99
C TYR A 40 -3.97 5.37 1.57
N MET A 41 -3.48 4.14 1.47
CA MET A 41 -3.44 3.34 0.25
C MET A 41 -4.29 2.10 0.45
N ARG A 42 -5.16 1.80 -0.51
CA ARG A 42 -5.89 0.54 -0.58
C ARG A 42 -5.59 -0.15 -1.89
N PHE A 43 -5.32 -1.45 -1.82
CA PHE A 43 -5.14 -2.28 -3.01
C PHE A 43 -6.47 -2.92 -3.39
N ASP A 44 -6.89 -2.78 -4.63
CA ASP A 44 -8.00 -3.57 -5.19
C ASP A 44 -7.45 -4.86 -5.83
N ARG A 45 -6.20 -4.84 -6.30
CA ARG A 45 -5.48 -6.02 -6.83
C ARG A 45 -3.99 -5.90 -6.51
N ILE A 46 -3.34 -7.01 -6.16
CA ILE A 46 -1.89 -7.04 -5.96
C ILE A 46 -1.24 -7.77 -7.13
N CYS A 47 -0.44 -7.04 -7.91
CA CYS A 47 0.30 -7.59 -9.04
C CYS A 47 1.80 -7.49 -8.78
N LEU A 48 2.51 -8.60 -8.93
CA LEU A 48 3.96 -8.63 -8.92
C LEU A 48 4.54 -8.00 -10.21
N LYS A 49 5.85 -7.71 -10.19
CA LYS A 49 6.56 -7.17 -11.36
C LYS A 49 6.48 -8.07 -12.61
N ASP A 50 6.36 -9.38 -12.41
CA ASP A 50 6.20 -10.40 -13.46
C ASP A 50 4.75 -10.56 -13.96
N ASN A 51 3.82 -9.70 -13.52
CA ASN A 51 2.38 -9.76 -13.78
C ASN A 51 1.65 -10.93 -13.11
N LYS A 52 2.27 -11.61 -12.15
CA LYS A 52 1.55 -12.57 -11.32
C LYS A 52 0.66 -11.85 -10.31
N GLU A 53 -0.60 -12.26 -10.21
CA GLU A 53 -1.54 -11.76 -9.22
C GLU A 53 -1.40 -12.52 -7.90
N LEU A 54 -1.53 -11.80 -6.79
CA LEU A 54 -1.51 -12.34 -5.44
C LEU A 54 -2.75 -11.87 -4.68
N ASP A 55 -3.31 -12.75 -3.85
CA ASP A 55 -4.39 -12.36 -2.92
C ASP A 55 -3.84 -11.59 -1.71
N SER A 56 -2.58 -11.85 -1.33
CA SER A 56 -1.93 -11.19 -0.20
C SER A 56 -0.39 -11.24 -0.27
N ILE A 57 0.26 -10.26 0.36
CA ILE A 57 1.72 -10.18 0.53
C ILE A 57 2.06 -10.48 1.98
N HIS A 58 2.82 -11.55 2.23
CA HIS A 58 3.33 -11.89 3.57
C HIS A 58 4.68 -11.23 3.85
N SER A 59 5.03 -11.05 5.11
CA SER A 59 6.31 -10.44 5.53
C SER A 59 7.57 -11.13 5.01
N GLY A 60 7.49 -12.40 4.62
CA GLY A 60 8.60 -13.12 3.98
C GLY A 60 8.74 -12.87 2.47
N ASN A 61 7.84 -12.09 1.86
CA ASN A 61 7.87 -11.82 0.43
C ASN A 61 8.92 -10.76 0.09
N THR A 62 9.97 -11.17 -0.61
CA THR A 62 11.01 -10.25 -1.13
C THR A 62 10.73 -9.80 -2.56
N ASN A 63 9.63 -10.27 -3.18
CA ASN A 63 9.29 -9.90 -4.55
C ASN A 63 8.69 -8.49 -4.61
N ALA A 64 9.18 -7.70 -5.57
CA ALA A 64 8.61 -6.40 -5.87
C ALA A 64 7.20 -6.54 -6.46
N PHE A 65 6.29 -5.71 -5.98
CA PHE A 65 4.92 -5.59 -6.47
C PHE A 65 4.64 -4.17 -6.96
N LYS A 66 3.62 -4.03 -7.81
CA LYS A 66 3.22 -2.76 -8.39
C LYS A 66 2.37 -1.98 -7.38
N LEU A 67 2.64 -0.68 -7.28
CA LEU A 67 1.82 0.25 -6.51
C LEU A 67 0.68 0.80 -7.38
N PRO A 68 -0.48 1.15 -6.78
CA PRO A 68 -1.58 1.78 -7.51
C PRO A 68 -1.18 3.14 -8.08
N LEU A 69 -0.40 3.89 -7.29
CA LEU A 69 0.09 5.21 -7.62
C LEU A 69 1.53 5.37 -7.12
N PRO A 70 2.33 6.25 -7.74
CA PRO A 70 3.72 6.45 -7.36
C PRO A 70 3.81 7.00 -5.92
N LEU A 71 4.69 6.38 -5.13
CA LEU A 71 5.06 6.88 -3.81
C LEU A 71 6.44 7.54 -3.86
N PRO A 72 6.66 8.59 -3.05
CA PRO A 72 7.99 9.11 -2.82
C PRO A 72 8.97 8.02 -2.37
N PRO A 73 10.27 8.14 -2.70
CA PRO A 73 11.30 7.28 -2.12
C PRO A 73 11.26 7.32 -0.59
N PHE A 74 11.56 6.19 0.04
CA PHE A 74 11.56 6.03 1.50
C PHE A 74 10.17 6.23 2.16
N SER A 75 9.09 6.02 1.40
CA SER A 75 7.76 5.87 1.98
C SER A 75 7.53 4.47 2.55
N PHE A 76 6.77 4.39 3.64
CA PHE A 76 6.40 3.13 4.30
C PHE A 76 4.88 3.02 4.42
N LEU A 77 4.39 1.78 4.35
CA LEU A 77 3.00 1.47 4.69
C LEU A 77 2.95 1.03 6.16
N ARG A 78 2.07 1.63 6.94
CA ARG A 78 1.83 1.25 8.34
C ARG A 78 0.39 0.82 8.56
N GLU A 79 0.20 -0.07 9.52
CA GLU A 79 -1.10 -0.48 10.02
C GLU A 79 -1.19 -0.18 11.51
N LYS A 80 -2.38 0.20 11.97
CA LYS A 80 -2.62 0.36 13.40
C LYS A 80 -2.76 -1.03 14.02
N ILE A 81 -2.00 -1.28 15.08
CA ILE A 81 -2.19 -2.47 15.90
C ILE A 81 -3.34 -2.16 16.86
N GLU A 82 -4.46 -2.86 16.70
CA GLU A 82 -5.52 -2.85 17.72
C GLU A 82 -5.02 -3.65 18.94
N ASN A 83 -5.04 -3.00 20.11
CA ASN A 83 -4.69 -3.60 21.40
C ASN A 83 -5.93 -4.14 22.09
#